data_AF-A0AA40EBI3-F1
#
_entry.id   AF-A0AA40EBI3-F1
#
_cell.length_a   1.000
_cell.length_b   1.000
_cell.length_c   1.000
_cell.angle_alpha   90.00
_cell.angle_beta   90.00
_cell.angle_gamma   90.00
#
_symmetry.space_group_name_H-M   'P 1'
#
loop_
_entity.id
_entity.type
_entity.pdbx_description
1 polymer ?
#
loop_
_entity_poly.entity_id
_entity_poly.type
_entity_poly.pdbx_seq_one_letter_code
_entity_poly.pdbx_strand_id
1 'polypeptide(L)'
;MLQGAIDRHFGHQINNMAVGNLGNFEVIFFAYDDGDVGAYYTHTIVRCIKLNSSNGPSHGASGVPLRQTVPKEFFHDNVGLSAWGLAIHEQSRLLAVSSNRREVTVFAFATSDNPVRCESSEVDNSPKVWSGQTALELERHFQSRTRTWRIVLPTGTEGHYMPSIAFCNDETGYADKVVAVDIQGNTWIMDIWKIGSFPIVYPPNSTRGLANQRHTGWGVLVLSDSSFKQTGSLSESLGLPASEIIRCSPSSRANLPANSDHVWLDVTCRLFYVPELAPVADVLLRDRHGHIYSKMHIEGLHPYLDAHGPLTGQQIDEYGDDSDNMLESNSSSEGAFGASDKIEAGQSTEQRWSALTKTPGPPGAAIDDLSEEVLLCRAIIPSFGQTPPLDGSPNTLIGFASASMSRQHWTKTIKFAEAEFPPYMAKNLSILRLTTTDIELQPLDPQGTGVLCKSVLVHHNHSGRRNEPYDLSQHYSERISMFIHVPELNLVVLGALNGRVALLTLTKTAKRVQGVPLRRGFRVDWVLPRHAEEDKRVRPWCALHGIAISPVPAPKAKGLDLHGRQCRVPPVQYRLILHYMDHTILMYDVARREGDEDLMIF
;
A
#
# COMPACT_ATOMS: atom_id res chain seq x y z
N MET A 1 4.04 14.32 27.45
CA MET A 1 4.56 13.45 26.39
C MET A 1 4.59 12.03 26.91
N LEU A 2 4.10 11.09 26.11
CA LEU A 2 4.26 9.67 26.38
C LEU A 2 5.75 9.30 26.18
N GLN A 3 6.19 8.16 26.71
CA GLN A 3 7.55 7.67 26.44
C GLN A 3 7.58 6.99 25.07
N GLY A 4 8.71 7.11 24.36
CA GLY A 4 8.95 6.38 23.12
C GLY A 4 8.94 4.87 23.33
N ALA A 5 8.44 4.13 22.35
CA ALA A 5 8.41 2.67 22.41
C ALA A 5 9.75 2.04 21.98
N ILE A 6 10.47 2.66 21.04
CA ILE A 6 11.79 2.25 20.55
C ILE A 6 12.89 2.89 21.41
N ASP A 7 12.88 4.22 21.51
CA ASP A 7 13.84 4.96 22.31
C ASP A 7 13.11 5.70 23.44
N ARG A 8 13.24 5.18 24.66
CA ARG A 8 12.59 5.78 25.84
C ARG A 8 13.15 7.14 26.22
N HIS A 9 14.38 7.46 25.81
CA HIS A 9 15.06 8.72 26.12
C HIS A 9 14.83 9.77 25.04
N PHE A 10 14.79 9.34 23.77
CA PHE A 10 14.61 10.20 22.60
C PHE A 10 13.36 9.82 21.78
N GLY A 11 12.26 9.50 22.47
CA GLY A 11 11.01 9.06 21.84
C GLY A 11 10.31 10.14 21.00
N HIS A 12 10.61 11.41 21.25
CA HIS A 12 10.07 12.54 20.50
C HIS A 12 10.99 12.94 19.34
N GLN A 13 11.31 11.96 18.49
CA GLN A 13 12.00 12.17 17.22
C GLN A 13 11.12 11.71 16.07
N ILE A 14 11.15 12.46 14.96
CA ILE A 14 10.42 12.08 13.74
C ILE A 14 11.00 10.77 13.23
N ASN A 15 10.16 9.74 13.15
CA ASN A 15 10.56 8.41 12.69
C ASN A 15 10.03 8.10 11.27
N ASN A 16 8.98 8.81 10.82
CA ASN A 16 8.44 8.71 9.49
C ASN A 16 7.83 10.04 9.02
N MET A 17 7.85 10.27 7.71
CA MET A 17 7.31 11.47 7.07
C MET A 17 6.74 11.11 5.70
N ALA A 18 5.60 11.70 5.36
CA ALA A 18 4.96 11.63 4.06
C ALA A 18 4.70 13.04 3.53
N VAL A 19 4.87 13.22 2.22
CA VAL A 19 4.52 14.46 1.50
C VAL A 19 3.42 14.12 0.51
N GLY A 20 2.39 14.95 0.45
CA GLY A 20 1.27 14.74 -0.47
C GLY A 20 0.27 15.87 -0.38
N ASN A 21 -0.76 15.83 -1.23
CA ASN A 21 -1.80 16.83 -1.24
C ASN A 21 -2.92 16.48 -0.27
N LEU A 22 -3.36 17.46 0.52
CA LEU A 22 -4.57 17.40 1.32
C LEU A 22 -5.59 18.39 0.72
N GLY A 23 -6.41 17.90 -0.22
CA GLY A 23 -7.17 18.74 -1.13
C GLY A 23 -6.23 19.52 -2.03
N ASN A 24 -6.39 20.85 -2.10
CA ASN A 24 -5.64 21.69 -3.05
C ASN A 24 -4.25 22.12 -2.56
N PHE A 25 -3.82 21.66 -1.38
CA PHE A 25 -2.58 22.11 -0.75
C PHE A 25 -1.69 20.94 -0.41
N GLU A 26 -0.41 21.06 -0.75
CA GLU A 26 0.62 20.13 -0.32
C GLU A 26 0.89 20.28 1.18
N VAL A 27 1.01 19.13 1.85
CA VAL A 27 1.30 19.01 3.28
C VAL A 27 2.49 18.09 3.51
N ILE A 28 3.22 18.36 4.58
CA ILE A 28 4.14 17.42 5.20
C ILE A 28 3.43 16.83 6.40
N PHE A 29 3.27 15.51 6.44
CA PHE A 29 2.69 14.76 7.54
C PHE A 29 3.77 13.87 8.15
N PHE A 30 3.91 13.88 9.48
CA PHE A 30 5.02 13.22 10.17
C PHE A 30 4.56 12.57 11.48
N ALA A 31 5.30 11.56 11.90
CA ALA A 31 5.04 10.74 13.08
C ALA A 31 6.27 10.63 13.99
N TYR A 32 5.99 10.32 15.25
CA TYR A 32 6.97 10.15 16.32
C TYR A 32 6.84 8.80 17.03
N ASP A 33 7.92 8.38 17.68
CA ASP A 33 7.98 7.12 18.43
C ASP A 33 7.19 7.14 19.75
N ASP A 34 6.86 8.31 20.28
CA ASP A 34 5.94 8.48 21.41
C ASP A 34 4.45 8.53 20.99
N GLY A 35 4.19 8.43 19.68
CA GLY A 35 2.85 8.46 19.11
C GLY A 35 2.32 9.84 18.78
N ASP A 36 3.10 10.92 18.96
CA ASP A 36 2.73 12.22 18.41
C ASP A 36 2.69 12.16 16.88
N VAL A 37 1.78 12.93 16.28
CA VAL A 37 1.62 13.10 14.85
C VAL A 37 1.30 14.55 14.55
N GLY A 38 1.95 15.11 13.53
CA GLY A 38 1.78 16.52 13.18
C GLY A 38 1.76 16.74 11.67
N ALA A 39 1.16 17.85 11.24
CA ALA A 39 1.20 18.24 9.84
C ALA A 39 1.36 19.75 9.63
N TYR A 40 2.15 20.09 8.61
CA TYR A 40 2.36 21.45 8.13
C TYR A 40 1.88 21.58 6.69
N TYR A 41 1.31 22.74 6.35
CA TYR A 41 1.22 23.15 4.96
C TYR A 41 2.60 23.65 4.48
N THR A 42 3.07 23.15 3.34
CA THR A 42 4.41 23.51 2.82
C THR A 42 4.52 25.00 2.51
N HIS A 43 3.46 25.61 1.99
CA HIS A 43 3.41 27.05 1.71
C HIS A 43 3.61 27.93 2.96
N THR A 44 3.19 27.45 4.15
CA THR A 44 3.42 28.16 5.42
C THR A 44 4.89 28.15 5.80
N ILE A 45 5.58 27.02 5.59
CA ILE A 45 7.03 26.90 5.81
C ILE A 45 7.77 27.87 4.88
N VAL A 46 7.44 27.86 3.58
CA VAL A 46 8.02 28.78 2.59
C VAL A 46 7.79 30.23 2.97
N ARG A 47 6.58 30.58 3.45
CA ARG A 47 6.27 31.94 3.92
C ARG A 47 7.14 32.34 5.11
N CYS A 48 7.29 31.48 6.12
CA CYS A 48 8.13 31.75 7.29
C CYS A 48 9.61 31.93 6.92
N ILE A 49 10.13 31.08 6.03
CA ILE A 49 11.50 31.21 5.52
C ILE A 49 11.69 32.58 4.87
N LYS A 50 10.79 32.98 3.94
CA LYS A 50 10.87 34.29 3.26
C LYS A 50 10.83 35.46 4.24
N LEU A 51 9.93 35.44 5.23
CA LEU A 51 9.82 36.48 6.26
C LEU A 51 11.09 36.60 7.10
N ASN A 52 11.67 35.47 7.50
CA ASN A 52 12.89 35.47 8.29
C ASN A 52 14.12 35.91 7.47
N SER A 53 14.20 35.56 6.18
CA SER A 53 15.25 36.02 5.29
C SER A 53 15.17 37.53 5.00
N SER A 54 13.95 38.09 4.89
CA SER A 54 13.77 39.53 4.64
C SER A 54 14.07 40.42 5.85
N ASN A 55 13.98 39.89 7.07
CA ASN A 55 14.15 40.68 8.30
C ASN A 55 15.62 40.98 8.66
N GLY A 56 16.60 40.36 7.99
CA GLY A 56 18.04 40.54 8.25
C GLY A 56 18.47 40.30 9.71
N PRO A 57 19.78 40.37 10.03
CA PRO A 57 20.23 40.46 11.41
C PRO A 57 20.01 41.91 11.91
N SER A 58 18.76 42.34 11.96
CA SER A 58 18.40 43.68 12.42
C SER A 58 18.29 43.64 13.95
N HIS A 59 19.34 44.09 14.65
CA HIS A 59 19.21 44.44 16.07
C HIS A 59 18.11 45.50 16.17
N GLY A 60 17.01 45.19 16.85
CA GLY A 60 16.00 46.20 17.17
C GLY A 60 16.64 47.37 17.93
N ALA A 61 16.01 48.54 17.92
CA ALA A 61 16.47 49.73 18.65
C ALA A 61 16.69 49.50 20.17
N SER A 62 16.27 48.35 20.70
CA SER A 62 16.45 47.89 22.08
C SER A 62 17.52 46.80 22.27
N GLY A 63 18.27 46.41 21.23
CA GLY A 63 19.28 45.33 21.32
C GLY A 63 18.68 43.92 21.46
N VAL A 64 17.36 43.77 21.45
CA VAL A 64 16.68 42.46 21.53
C VAL A 64 16.56 41.85 20.13
N PRO A 65 16.94 40.57 19.92
CA PRO A 65 16.75 39.89 18.64
C PRO A 65 15.27 39.86 18.25
N LEU A 66 14.95 40.22 17.01
CA LEU A 66 13.61 40.01 16.44
C LEU A 66 13.27 38.52 16.51
N ARG A 67 12.12 38.19 17.14
CA ARG A 67 11.66 36.81 17.29
C ARG A 67 11.42 36.20 15.90
N GLN A 68 12.15 35.14 15.57
CA GLN A 68 11.97 34.42 14.31
C GLN A 68 10.54 33.89 14.20
N THR A 69 9.94 34.03 13.01
CA THR A 69 8.63 33.44 12.72
C THR A 69 8.82 31.95 12.44
N VAL A 70 8.12 31.10 13.19
CA VAL A 70 8.17 29.64 13.05
C VAL A 70 6.84 29.18 12.45
N PRO A 71 6.82 28.25 11.48
CA PRO A 71 5.58 27.71 10.96
C PRO A 71 4.79 27.04 12.09
N LYS A 72 3.46 27.20 12.06
CA LYS A 72 2.55 26.55 13.00
C LYS A 72 1.93 25.32 12.35
N GLU A 73 1.88 24.22 13.09
CA GLU A 73 1.16 23.02 12.70
C GLU A 73 -0.33 23.33 12.57
N PHE A 74 -0.93 22.93 11.45
CA PHE A 74 -2.39 23.04 11.30
C PHE A 74 -3.09 21.86 11.98
N PHE A 75 -2.37 20.76 12.18
CA PHE A 75 -2.84 19.53 12.78
C PHE A 75 -1.76 18.96 13.70
N HIS A 76 -2.16 18.57 14.91
CA HIS A 76 -1.32 17.89 15.89
C HIS A 76 -2.24 17.04 16.78
N ASP A 77 -1.92 15.75 16.92
CA ASP A 77 -2.65 14.79 17.78
C ASP A 77 -1.66 13.71 18.25
N ASN A 78 -2.08 12.84 19.18
CA ASN A 78 -1.31 11.70 19.66
C ASN A 78 -2.13 10.40 19.53
N VAL A 79 -1.53 9.34 18.99
CA VAL A 79 -2.19 8.04 18.76
C VAL A 79 -2.03 7.02 19.89
N GLY A 80 -1.36 7.40 20.97
CA GLY A 80 -1.28 6.71 22.24
C GLY A 80 -0.08 5.77 22.39
N LEU A 81 0.58 5.41 21.29
CA LEU A 81 1.87 4.70 21.22
C LEU A 81 2.56 5.04 19.90
N SER A 82 3.84 4.69 19.77
CA SER A 82 4.66 4.79 18.56
C SER A 82 3.89 4.69 17.25
N ALA A 83 3.92 5.79 16.49
CA ALA A 83 3.29 5.95 15.19
C ALA A 83 4.27 5.56 14.07
N TRP A 84 3.76 4.93 13.00
CA TRP A 84 4.62 4.39 11.93
C TRP A 84 4.08 4.70 10.54
N GLY A 85 3.11 3.92 10.05
CA GLY A 85 2.58 4.09 8.71
C GLY A 85 1.79 5.38 8.59
N LEU A 86 2.01 6.13 7.51
CA LEU A 86 1.34 7.40 7.22
C LEU A 86 0.69 7.32 5.84
N ALA A 87 -0.54 7.81 5.71
CA ALA A 87 -1.19 8.00 4.42
C ALA A 87 -1.95 9.32 4.38
N ILE A 88 -1.93 9.98 3.24
CA ILE A 88 -2.65 11.22 2.96
C ILE A 88 -3.61 10.92 1.80
N HIS A 89 -4.88 11.28 1.95
CA HIS A 89 -5.85 11.19 0.88
C HIS A 89 -6.26 12.58 0.40
N GLU A 90 -5.99 12.87 -0.87
CA GLU A 90 -6.20 14.18 -1.48
C GLU A 90 -7.69 14.55 -1.55
N GLN A 91 -8.49 13.77 -2.26
CA GLN A 91 -9.87 14.13 -2.61
C GLN A 91 -10.79 14.15 -1.37
N SER A 92 -10.73 13.11 -0.54
CA SER A 92 -11.47 13.06 0.74
C SER A 92 -10.88 13.94 1.85
N ARG A 93 -9.68 14.53 1.69
CA ARG A 93 -8.98 15.30 2.73
C ARG A 93 -8.86 14.52 4.06
N LEU A 94 -8.26 13.34 4.01
CA LEU A 94 -8.04 12.48 5.18
C LEU A 94 -6.55 12.30 5.46
N LEU A 95 -6.21 12.18 6.74
CA LEU A 95 -4.91 11.69 7.19
C LEU A 95 -5.13 10.35 7.89
N ALA A 96 -4.30 9.36 7.61
CA ALA A 96 -4.32 8.10 8.34
C ALA A 96 -2.95 7.79 8.91
N VAL A 97 -2.93 7.21 10.11
CA VAL A 97 -1.72 6.78 10.79
C VAL A 97 -1.93 5.44 11.48
N SER A 98 -0.97 4.53 11.34
CA SER A 98 -0.94 3.30 12.13
C SER A 98 -0.07 3.49 13.38
N SER A 99 -0.38 2.71 14.42
CA SER A 99 0.42 2.70 15.65
C SER A 99 0.68 1.29 16.16
N ASN A 100 1.63 1.17 17.10
CA ASN A 100 1.95 -0.10 17.78
C ASN A 100 0.80 -0.69 18.62
N ARG A 101 -0.34 0.02 18.68
CA ARG A 101 -1.61 -0.45 19.25
C ARG A 101 -2.35 -1.45 18.37
N ARG A 102 -1.83 -1.74 17.16
CA ARG A 102 -2.43 -2.64 16.16
C ARG A 102 -3.76 -2.08 15.63
N GLU A 103 -3.81 -0.77 15.47
CA GLU A 103 -4.97 -0.06 14.91
C GLU A 103 -4.50 1.08 14.02
N VAL A 104 -5.34 1.44 13.06
CA VAL A 104 -5.18 2.64 12.24
C VAL A 104 -6.11 3.72 12.75
N THR A 105 -5.60 4.93 12.92
CA THR A 105 -6.41 6.12 13.20
C THR A 105 -6.51 6.97 11.93
N VAL A 106 -7.74 7.24 11.47
CA VAL A 106 -8.03 8.14 10.36
C VAL A 106 -8.62 9.44 10.91
N PHE A 107 -7.98 10.56 10.59
CA PHE A 107 -8.46 11.90 10.89
C PHE A 107 -9.23 12.42 9.69
N ALA A 108 -10.54 12.56 9.85
CA ALA A 108 -11.44 13.11 8.83
C ALA A 108 -11.84 14.53 9.22
N PHE A 109 -11.31 15.52 8.52
CA PHE A 109 -11.63 16.93 8.81
C PHE A 109 -13.06 17.28 8.42
N ALA A 110 -13.64 18.22 9.18
CA ALA A 110 -14.97 18.76 8.89
C ALA A 110 -15.03 19.37 7.48
N THR A 111 -16.12 19.13 6.77
CA THR A 111 -16.40 19.74 5.46
C THR A 111 -17.57 20.71 5.60
N SER A 112 -17.35 21.99 5.27
CA SER A 112 -18.41 22.99 5.29
C SER A 112 -19.23 22.90 4.00
N ASP A 113 -20.43 22.34 4.06
CA ASP A 113 -21.40 22.42 2.94
C ASP A 113 -22.11 23.79 2.89
N ASN A 114 -21.92 24.65 3.90
CA ASN A 114 -22.50 25.98 3.95
C ASN A 114 -21.46 27.05 4.37
N PRO A 115 -21.09 27.99 3.48
CA PRO A 115 -20.17 29.10 3.79
C PRO A 115 -20.83 30.23 4.59
N VAL A 116 -22.07 30.04 5.08
CA VAL A 116 -22.73 31.01 5.96
C VAL A 116 -21.99 31.02 7.29
N ARG A 117 -21.29 32.13 7.54
CA ARG A 117 -20.51 32.41 8.75
C ARG A 117 -21.27 32.00 10.01
N CYS A 118 -20.82 30.94 10.67
CA CYS A 118 -21.13 30.74 12.09
C CYS A 118 -20.26 31.73 12.89
N GLU A 119 -20.83 32.89 13.23
CA GLU A 119 -20.27 33.83 14.21
C GLU A 119 -20.49 33.38 15.67
N SER A 120 -21.05 32.18 15.90
CA SER A 120 -21.23 31.64 17.24
C SER A 120 -20.06 30.75 17.66
N SER A 121 -19.29 31.24 18.63
CA SER A 121 -18.26 30.53 19.40
C SER A 121 -18.81 29.41 20.30
N GLU A 122 -20.03 28.91 20.02
CA GLU A 122 -20.61 27.82 20.77
C GLU A 122 -19.96 26.52 20.27
N VAL A 123 -19.38 25.78 21.21
CA VAL A 123 -18.90 24.41 20.97
C VAL A 123 -20.09 23.63 20.42
N ASP A 124 -20.09 23.37 19.11
CA ASP A 124 -21.19 22.68 18.44
C ASP A 124 -21.49 21.38 19.19
N ASN A 125 -22.67 21.31 19.81
CA ASN A 125 -23.03 20.18 20.65
C ASN A 125 -22.91 18.90 19.83
N SER A 126 -22.40 17.84 20.47
CA SER A 126 -22.37 16.53 19.85
C SER A 126 -23.79 16.10 19.47
N PRO A 127 -24.05 15.70 18.21
CA PRO A 127 -25.33 15.20 17.78
C PRO A 127 -25.64 13.96 18.61
N LYS A 128 -26.89 13.86 19.03
CA LYS A 128 -27.34 12.78 19.90
C LYS A 128 -27.86 11.64 19.03
N VAL A 129 -27.36 10.43 19.30
CA VAL A 129 -27.98 9.20 18.82
C VAL A 129 -29.22 8.94 19.69
N TRP A 130 -30.30 8.45 19.08
CA TRP A 130 -31.53 8.06 19.78
C TRP A 130 -31.86 6.58 19.56
N SER A 131 -32.62 6.01 20.48
CA SER A 131 -33.08 4.62 20.40
C SER A 131 -33.89 4.39 19.12
N GLY A 132 -33.57 3.33 18.37
CA GLY A 132 -34.20 3.00 17.08
C GLY A 132 -33.57 3.67 15.86
N GLN A 133 -32.49 4.46 16.02
CA GLN A 133 -31.70 4.93 14.89
C GLN A 133 -31.04 3.75 14.16
N THR A 134 -31.16 3.70 12.84
CA THR A 134 -30.57 2.63 12.03
C THR A 134 -29.05 2.84 11.84
N ALA A 135 -28.30 1.75 11.64
CA ALA A 135 -26.88 1.81 11.27
C ALA A 135 -26.63 2.73 10.06
N LEU A 136 -27.53 2.69 9.07
CA LEU A 136 -27.44 3.51 7.87
C LEU A 136 -27.62 5.01 8.14
N GLU A 137 -28.51 5.38 9.07
CA GLU A 137 -28.67 6.78 9.49
C GLU A 137 -27.42 7.28 10.22
N LEU A 138 -26.83 6.45 11.08
CA LEU A 138 -25.57 6.76 11.74
C LEU A 138 -24.42 6.90 10.74
N GLU A 139 -24.31 5.98 9.78
CA GLU A 139 -23.34 6.04 8.68
C GLU A 139 -23.48 7.33 7.87
N ARG A 140 -24.69 7.70 7.45
CA ARG A 140 -24.93 8.97 6.72
C ARG A 140 -24.50 10.18 7.54
N HIS A 141 -24.85 10.20 8.83
CA HIS A 141 -24.45 11.29 9.70
C HIS A 141 -22.92 11.36 9.85
N PHE A 142 -22.27 10.23 10.05
CA PHE A 142 -20.81 10.13 10.15
C PHE A 142 -20.11 10.60 8.86
N GLN A 143 -20.61 10.17 7.70
CA GLN A 143 -20.11 10.55 6.37
C GLN A 143 -20.35 12.04 6.04
N SER A 144 -21.35 12.69 6.66
CA SER A 144 -21.62 14.13 6.44
C SER A 144 -20.48 15.04 6.91
N ARG A 145 -19.60 14.55 7.81
CA ARG A 145 -18.44 15.28 8.33
C ARG A 145 -18.75 16.74 8.74
N THR A 146 -19.86 16.96 9.43
CA THR A 146 -20.18 18.25 10.08
C THR A 146 -19.12 18.68 11.10
N ARG A 147 -18.26 17.75 11.54
CA ARG A 147 -17.16 17.95 12.49
C ARG A 147 -15.94 17.12 12.09
N THR A 148 -14.81 17.41 12.73
CA THR A 148 -13.61 16.59 12.60
C THR A 148 -13.77 15.30 13.41
N TRP A 149 -13.46 14.17 12.78
CA TRP A 149 -13.55 12.83 13.36
C TRP A 149 -12.19 12.17 13.49
N ARG A 150 -12.02 11.44 14.58
CA ARG A 150 -10.96 10.48 14.85
C ARG A 150 -11.55 9.07 14.73
N ILE A 151 -11.32 8.44 13.61
CA ILE A 151 -11.87 7.14 13.27
C ILE A 151 -10.82 6.08 13.62
N VAL A 152 -11.13 5.14 14.50
CA VAL A 152 -10.18 4.11 14.92
C VAL A 152 -10.58 2.75 14.37
N LEU A 153 -9.67 2.15 13.62
CA LEU A 153 -9.83 0.90 12.88
C LEU A 153 -8.91 -0.17 13.50
N PRO A 154 -9.41 -0.97 14.46
CA PRO A 154 -8.64 -2.07 15.04
C PRO A 154 -8.57 -3.25 14.07
N THR A 155 -7.49 -4.05 14.17
CA THR A 155 -7.28 -5.25 13.32
C THR A 155 -7.58 -6.57 14.04
N GLY A 156 -7.79 -6.54 15.36
CA GLY A 156 -8.04 -7.72 16.17
C GLY A 156 -6.78 -8.34 16.77
N THR A 157 -6.95 -9.46 17.49
CA THR A 157 -5.86 -10.13 18.21
C THR A 157 -4.78 -10.68 17.28
N GLU A 158 -5.16 -11.03 16.05
CA GLU A 158 -4.26 -11.50 14.98
C GLU A 158 -3.43 -10.37 14.37
N GLY A 159 -3.80 -9.11 14.61
CA GLY A 159 -3.09 -7.93 14.14
C GLY A 159 -1.71 -7.75 14.76
N HIS A 160 -0.78 -7.22 13.98
CA HIS A 160 0.55 -6.81 14.45
C HIS A 160 0.88 -5.35 14.10
N TYR A 161 2.09 -4.90 14.42
CA TYR A 161 2.60 -3.57 14.07
C TYR A 161 2.57 -3.36 12.55
N MET A 162 2.05 -2.21 12.12
CA MET A 162 1.81 -1.91 10.70
C MET A 162 2.74 -0.79 10.24
N PRO A 163 3.89 -1.09 9.62
CA PRO A 163 4.83 -0.06 9.18
C PRO A 163 4.30 0.76 7.99
N SER A 164 3.32 0.26 7.24
CA SER A 164 2.81 0.93 6.05
C SER A 164 1.30 0.73 5.89
N ILE A 165 0.66 1.81 5.45
CA ILE A 165 -0.77 1.92 5.18
C ILE A 165 -1.00 2.72 3.90
N ALA A 166 -2.13 2.49 3.24
CA ALA A 166 -2.57 3.21 2.05
C ALA A 166 -4.10 3.32 2.05
N PHE A 167 -4.63 4.37 1.45
CA PHE A 167 -6.07 4.47 1.20
C PHE A 167 -6.47 3.61 -0.02
N CYS A 168 -7.68 3.07 0.03
CA CYS A 168 -8.34 2.41 -1.07
C CYS A 168 -9.61 3.20 -1.40
N ASN A 169 -9.73 3.57 -2.66
CA ASN A 169 -10.77 4.48 -3.13
C ASN A 169 -12.00 3.71 -3.61
N ASP A 170 -13.16 4.35 -3.47
CA ASP A 170 -14.36 3.95 -4.17
C ASP A 170 -14.29 4.25 -5.68
N GLU A 171 -15.36 3.91 -6.40
CA GLU A 171 -15.49 4.17 -7.83
C GLU A 171 -15.48 5.65 -8.21
N THR A 172 -15.74 6.55 -7.26
CA THR A 172 -15.76 8.00 -7.45
C THR A 172 -14.46 8.69 -7.04
N GLY A 173 -13.47 7.93 -6.56
CA GLY A 173 -12.16 8.42 -6.16
C GLY A 173 -12.07 8.91 -4.71
N TYR A 174 -13.13 8.77 -3.90
CA TYR A 174 -13.06 9.08 -2.47
C TYR A 174 -12.54 7.87 -1.69
N ALA A 175 -11.75 8.11 -0.64
CA ALA A 175 -11.28 7.07 0.27
C ALA A 175 -12.46 6.36 0.93
N ASP A 176 -12.53 5.05 0.76
CA ASP A 176 -13.57 4.16 1.32
C ASP A 176 -12.98 3.23 2.39
N LYS A 177 -11.78 2.71 2.13
CA LYS A 177 -11.07 1.78 3.03
C LYS A 177 -9.64 2.22 3.29
N VAL A 178 -9.05 1.70 4.36
CA VAL A 178 -7.60 1.68 4.57
C VAL A 178 -7.09 0.27 4.36
N VAL A 179 -6.01 0.15 3.59
CA VAL A 179 -5.21 -1.06 3.47
C VAL A 179 -3.95 -0.89 4.30
N ALA A 180 -3.61 -1.87 5.12
CA ALA A 180 -2.39 -1.89 5.91
C ALA A 180 -1.62 -3.18 5.67
N VAL A 181 -0.31 -3.14 5.85
CA VAL A 181 0.52 -4.35 5.94
C VAL A 181 1.17 -4.40 7.32
N ASP A 182 1.16 -5.57 7.95
CA ASP A 182 1.81 -5.78 9.24
C ASP A 182 3.19 -6.46 9.13
N ILE A 183 3.93 -6.47 10.24
CA ILE A 183 5.25 -7.08 10.29
C ILE A 183 5.26 -8.62 10.26
N GLN A 184 4.10 -9.27 10.31
CA GLN A 184 3.95 -10.69 10.01
C GLN A 184 3.69 -10.95 8.52
N GLY A 185 3.52 -9.88 7.73
CA GLY A 185 3.27 -9.92 6.30
C GLY A 185 1.79 -10.04 5.94
N ASN A 186 0.86 -9.95 6.91
CA ASN A 186 -0.57 -9.93 6.61
C ASN A 186 -0.97 -8.58 6.05
N THR A 187 -1.86 -8.60 5.07
CA THR A 187 -2.51 -7.40 4.54
C THR A 187 -3.89 -7.27 5.15
N TRP A 188 -4.21 -6.11 5.68
CA TRP A 188 -5.45 -5.77 6.37
C TRP A 188 -6.25 -4.78 5.53
N ILE A 189 -7.54 -5.02 5.34
CA ILE A 189 -8.45 -4.09 4.63
C ILE A 189 -9.56 -3.71 5.62
N MET A 190 -9.68 -2.42 5.90
CA MET A 190 -10.56 -1.87 6.93
C MET A 190 -11.47 -0.79 6.35
N ASP A 191 -12.78 -0.95 6.47
CA ASP A 191 -13.76 0.07 6.12
C ASP A 191 -13.62 1.32 6.99
N ILE A 192 -13.60 2.50 6.37
CA ILE A 192 -13.54 3.78 7.10
C ILE A 192 -14.93 4.18 7.59
N TRP A 193 -15.93 4.04 6.73
CA TRP A 193 -17.25 4.66 6.92
C TRP A 193 -18.34 3.69 7.39
N LYS A 194 -18.16 2.40 7.16
CA LYS A 194 -19.19 1.38 7.40
C LYS A 194 -19.25 0.99 8.87
N ILE A 195 -20.45 0.98 9.45
CA ILE A 195 -20.68 0.60 10.84
C ILE A 195 -20.91 -0.91 10.92
N GLY A 196 -20.29 -1.55 11.90
CA GLY A 196 -20.39 -3.01 12.11
C GLY A 196 -19.58 -3.85 11.13
N SER A 197 -18.72 -3.24 10.31
CA SER A 197 -17.78 -3.98 9.45
C SER A 197 -16.56 -4.45 10.22
N PHE A 198 -16.09 -5.65 9.89
CA PHE A 198 -14.89 -6.23 10.46
C PHE A 198 -13.70 -6.12 9.49
N PRO A 199 -12.47 -5.94 9.99
CA PRO A 199 -11.27 -5.96 9.16
C PRO A 199 -11.15 -7.30 8.40
N ILE A 200 -10.79 -7.21 7.12
CA ILE A 200 -10.48 -8.36 6.28
C ILE A 200 -8.97 -8.62 6.35
N VAL A 201 -8.58 -9.88 6.58
CA VAL A 201 -7.18 -10.31 6.60
C VAL A 201 -6.85 -11.13 5.34
N TYR A 202 -5.86 -10.67 4.59
CA TYR A 202 -5.27 -11.35 3.45
C TYR A 202 -3.85 -11.82 3.82
N PRO A 203 -3.67 -13.11 4.14
CA PRO A 203 -2.37 -13.64 4.53
C PRO A 203 -1.36 -13.59 3.37
N PRO A 204 -0.07 -13.73 3.70
CA PRO A 204 0.95 -13.87 2.68
C PRO A 204 0.91 -15.20 1.89
N ASN A 205 1.55 -15.26 0.72
CA ASN A 205 1.65 -16.49 -0.06
C ASN A 205 2.32 -17.63 0.73
N SER A 206 1.70 -18.83 0.76
CA SER A 206 2.12 -19.98 1.56
C SER A 206 3.14 -20.93 0.89
N THR A 207 3.48 -20.79 -0.39
CA THR A 207 4.43 -21.69 -1.12
C THR A 207 5.90 -21.49 -0.75
N ARG A 208 6.17 -21.28 0.54
CA ARG A 208 7.46 -20.83 1.09
C ARG A 208 8.33 -22.03 1.45
N GLY A 209 9.18 -22.43 0.50
CA GLY A 209 10.21 -23.45 0.69
C GLY A 209 11.39 -22.94 1.52
N LEU A 210 11.86 -23.82 2.42
CA LEU A 210 13.05 -23.73 3.30
C LEU A 210 13.05 -22.62 4.39
N ALA A 211 13.39 -23.07 5.60
CA ALA A 211 13.32 -22.33 6.85
C ALA A 211 14.19 -21.06 6.87
N ASN A 212 13.73 -20.04 7.61
CA ASN A 212 14.44 -18.81 8.08
C ASN A 212 14.23 -17.47 7.37
N GLN A 213 13.46 -17.35 6.28
CA GLN A 213 13.19 -16.00 5.74
C GLN A 213 12.08 -15.28 6.52
N ARG A 214 12.42 -14.15 7.16
CA ARG A 214 11.46 -13.26 7.86
C ARG A 214 10.64 -12.51 6.81
N HIS A 215 9.40 -12.94 6.61
CA HIS A 215 8.43 -12.29 5.71
C HIS A 215 7.76 -11.08 6.37
N THR A 216 8.59 -10.14 6.79
CA THR A 216 8.10 -8.90 7.39
C THR A 216 7.58 -8.00 6.30
N GLY A 217 6.32 -7.57 6.40
CA GLY A 217 5.74 -6.56 5.52
C GLY A 217 6.29 -5.18 5.85
N TRP A 218 6.65 -4.41 4.82
CA TRP A 218 7.26 -3.08 4.94
C TRP A 218 6.55 -2.01 4.13
N GLY A 219 5.84 -2.38 3.08
CA GLY A 219 5.17 -1.43 2.20
C GLY A 219 3.89 -1.98 1.59
N VAL A 220 2.91 -1.11 1.39
CA VAL A 220 1.67 -1.44 0.69
C VAL A 220 1.24 -0.28 -0.22
N LEU A 221 0.84 -0.62 -1.44
CA LEU A 221 0.24 0.30 -2.40
C LEU A 221 -1.07 -0.28 -2.91
N VAL A 222 -2.09 0.57 -3.05
CA VAL A 222 -3.34 0.23 -3.75
C VAL A 222 -3.25 0.84 -5.14
N LEU A 223 -3.24 -0.01 -6.16
CA LEU A 223 -3.01 0.36 -7.55
C LEU A 223 -4.31 0.23 -8.33
N SER A 224 -4.70 1.28 -9.04
CA SER A 224 -5.84 1.26 -9.95
C SER A 224 -5.45 0.74 -11.32
N ASP A 225 -6.43 0.31 -12.12
CA ASP A 225 -6.20 -0.22 -13.47
C ASP A 225 -5.48 0.77 -14.42
N SER A 226 -5.63 2.07 -14.18
CA SER A 226 -4.94 3.13 -14.93
C SER A 226 -3.43 3.15 -14.69
N SER A 227 -2.96 2.59 -13.57
CA SER A 227 -1.54 2.47 -13.26
C SER A 227 -0.81 1.44 -14.12
N PHE A 228 -1.53 0.53 -14.78
CA PHE A 228 -0.94 -0.58 -15.50
C PHE A 228 -0.89 -0.32 -17.01
N LYS A 229 0.31 -0.50 -17.58
CA LYS A 229 0.54 -0.42 -19.02
C LYS A 229 -0.07 -1.63 -19.72
N GLN A 230 -0.84 -1.40 -20.78
CA GLN A 230 -1.34 -2.49 -21.62
C GLN A 230 -0.18 -3.13 -22.41
N THR A 231 -0.10 -4.45 -22.42
CA THR A 231 0.93 -5.22 -23.13
C THR A 231 0.32 -6.22 -24.11
N GLY A 232 1.05 -6.49 -25.21
CA GLY A 232 0.65 -7.42 -26.27
C GLY A 232 1.10 -8.86 -26.04
N SER A 233 2.24 -9.04 -25.37
CA SER A 233 2.85 -10.36 -25.11
C SER A 233 3.08 -10.65 -23.62
N LEU A 234 3.27 -11.94 -23.28
CA LEU A 234 3.64 -12.34 -21.91
C LEU A 234 5.06 -11.87 -21.54
N SER A 235 5.96 -11.86 -22.51
CA SER A 235 7.32 -11.35 -22.34
C SER A 235 7.31 -9.86 -22.00
N GLU A 236 6.51 -9.05 -22.70
CA GLU A 236 6.30 -7.66 -22.30
C GLU A 236 5.62 -7.54 -20.93
N SER A 237 4.68 -8.44 -20.59
CA SER A 237 3.92 -8.35 -19.34
C SER A 237 4.78 -8.62 -18.10
N LEU A 238 5.60 -9.67 -18.14
CA LEU A 238 6.34 -10.17 -16.97
C LEU A 238 7.86 -10.08 -17.13
N GLY A 239 8.33 -9.64 -18.30
CA GLY A 239 9.75 -9.55 -18.64
C GLY A 239 10.43 -10.92 -18.78
N LEU A 240 9.65 -11.97 -19.05
CA LEU A 240 10.07 -13.38 -19.08
C LEU A 240 9.39 -14.18 -20.20
N PRO A 241 10.06 -15.17 -20.79
CA PRO A 241 9.38 -16.19 -21.59
C PRO A 241 8.47 -17.05 -20.69
N ALA A 242 7.40 -17.60 -21.26
CA ALA A 242 6.41 -18.35 -20.50
C ALA A 242 6.96 -19.62 -19.82
N SER A 243 8.04 -20.19 -20.36
CA SER A 243 8.77 -21.35 -19.81
C SER A 243 9.49 -21.05 -18.49
N GLU A 244 9.81 -19.79 -18.21
CA GLU A 244 10.54 -19.35 -17.02
C GLU A 244 9.63 -18.73 -15.95
N ILE A 245 8.32 -18.94 -16.06
CA ILE A 245 7.35 -18.53 -15.04
C ILE A 245 7.01 -19.76 -14.20
N ILE A 246 7.16 -19.70 -12.89
CA ILE A 246 6.78 -20.82 -12.02
C ILE A 246 5.36 -20.58 -11.53
N ARG A 247 4.43 -21.49 -11.84
CA ARG A 247 3.12 -21.50 -11.22
C ARG A 247 3.19 -22.13 -9.84
N CYS A 248 2.95 -21.32 -8.82
CA CYS A 248 2.87 -21.75 -7.44
C CYS A 248 1.40 -22.02 -7.09
N SER A 249 1.08 -23.29 -6.82
CA SER A 249 -0.21 -23.70 -6.24
C SER A 249 -0.01 -24.07 -4.75
N PRO A 250 -0.95 -23.74 -3.86
CA PRO A 250 -0.84 -24.02 -2.42
C PRO A 250 -0.80 -25.51 -2.03
N SER A 251 -1.01 -26.44 -2.97
CA SER A 251 -1.13 -27.89 -2.69
C SER A 251 0.15 -28.68 -2.99
N SER A 252 1.03 -28.81 -1.99
CA SER A 252 1.88 -30.02 -1.82
C SER A 252 2.37 -30.28 -0.38
N ARG A 253 2.09 -29.42 0.60
CA ARG A 253 2.32 -29.73 2.03
C ARG A 253 1.00 -30.05 2.72
N ALA A 254 0.92 -31.29 3.21
CA ALA A 254 -0.20 -31.81 3.98
C ALA A 254 -0.57 -30.86 5.16
N ASN A 255 -1.88 -30.73 5.38
CA ASN A 255 -2.55 -30.08 6.53
C ASN A 255 -2.88 -28.57 6.45
N LEU A 256 -3.13 -28.00 5.27
CA LEU A 256 -3.84 -26.72 5.16
C LEU A 256 -5.26 -26.93 4.59
N PRO A 257 -6.29 -26.22 5.11
CA PRO A 257 -7.66 -26.36 4.63
C PRO A 257 -7.76 -26.02 3.14
N ALA A 258 -8.45 -26.89 2.40
CA ALA A 258 -8.52 -26.99 0.94
C ALA A 258 -9.23 -25.83 0.19
N ASN A 259 -9.22 -24.60 0.72
CA ASN A 259 -10.11 -23.52 0.25
C ASN A 259 -9.40 -22.22 -0.16
N SER A 260 -8.09 -22.25 -0.44
CA SER A 260 -7.41 -21.09 -1.02
C SER A 260 -6.72 -21.47 -2.33
N ASP A 261 -7.50 -21.67 -3.39
CA ASP A 261 -7.02 -21.88 -4.78
C ASP A 261 -6.39 -20.61 -5.39
N HIS A 262 -5.72 -19.79 -4.58
CA HIS A 262 -5.02 -18.62 -5.06
C HIS A 262 -3.75 -19.05 -5.80
N VAL A 263 -3.80 -18.92 -7.12
CA VAL A 263 -2.66 -19.18 -7.99
C VAL A 263 -1.70 -18.00 -7.96
N TRP A 264 -0.42 -18.29 -7.80
CA TRP A 264 0.66 -17.32 -7.87
C TRP A 264 1.59 -17.62 -9.03
N LEU A 265 2.03 -16.58 -9.74
CA LEU A 265 3.09 -16.66 -10.75
C LEU A 265 4.37 -16.07 -10.15
N ASP A 266 5.38 -16.90 -10.00
CA ASP A 266 6.71 -16.50 -9.57
C ASP A 266 7.56 -16.14 -10.78
N VAL A 267 7.91 -14.86 -10.87
CA VAL A 267 8.68 -14.23 -11.95
C VAL A 267 10.10 -13.89 -11.50
N THR A 268 10.64 -14.57 -10.49
CA THR A 268 11.98 -14.30 -9.94
C THR A 268 13.10 -14.50 -10.97
N CYS A 269 12.92 -15.36 -11.98
CA CYS A 269 13.88 -15.47 -13.10
C CYS A 269 14.07 -14.16 -13.87
N ARG A 270 13.19 -13.17 -13.69
CA ARG A 270 13.34 -11.84 -14.32
C ARG A 270 14.69 -11.21 -14.01
N LEU A 271 15.28 -11.52 -12.86
CA LEU A 271 16.59 -10.99 -12.45
C LEU A 271 17.73 -11.37 -13.40
N PHE A 272 17.66 -12.49 -14.13
CA PHE A 272 18.65 -12.84 -15.16
C PHE A 272 18.64 -11.88 -16.36
N TYR A 273 17.52 -11.19 -16.58
CA TYR A 273 17.29 -10.32 -17.73
C TYR A 273 17.28 -8.83 -17.37
N VAL A 274 17.60 -8.47 -16.11
CA VAL A 274 17.73 -7.07 -15.71
C VAL A 274 19.06 -6.54 -16.25
N PRO A 275 19.05 -5.49 -17.09
CA PRO A 275 20.28 -4.93 -17.66
C PRO A 275 21.20 -4.37 -16.56
N GLU A 276 22.50 -4.62 -16.69
CA GLU A 276 23.53 -4.19 -15.75
C GLU A 276 23.19 -4.47 -14.28
N LEU A 277 22.55 -5.62 -13.99
CA LEU A 277 22.31 -6.04 -12.61
C LEU A 277 23.66 -6.27 -11.90
N ALA A 278 23.91 -5.49 -10.85
CA ALA A 278 25.17 -5.54 -10.11
C ALA A 278 25.52 -6.92 -9.51
N PRO A 279 24.64 -7.61 -8.76
CA PRO A 279 24.89 -8.99 -8.37
C PRO A 279 24.73 -9.94 -9.57
N VAL A 280 25.64 -10.90 -9.69
CA VAL A 280 25.50 -12.00 -10.63
C VAL A 280 24.25 -12.81 -10.25
N ALA A 281 23.21 -12.77 -11.09
CA ALA A 281 21.91 -13.35 -10.81
C ALA A 281 21.98 -14.85 -10.44
N ASP A 282 22.82 -15.63 -11.13
CA ASP A 282 23.01 -17.06 -10.81
C ASP A 282 23.53 -17.26 -9.39
N VAL A 283 24.59 -16.54 -9.01
CA VAL A 283 25.20 -16.64 -7.68
C VAL A 283 24.19 -16.23 -6.61
N LEU A 284 23.50 -15.11 -6.83
CA LEU A 284 22.48 -14.61 -5.93
C LEU A 284 21.35 -15.62 -5.71
N LEU A 285 20.74 -16.10 -6.79
CA LEU A 285 19.57 -16.97 -6.70
C LEU A 285 19.94 -18.35 -6.16
N ARG A 286 21.14 -18.86 -6.46
CA ARG A 286 21.65 -20.10 -5.89
C ARG A 286 21.89 -20.02 -4.39
N ASP A 287 22.48 -18.92 -3.91
CA ASP A 287 22.71 -18.71 -2.49
C ASP A 287 21.41 -18.64 -1.69
N ARG A 288 20.41 -17.93 -2.22
CA ARG A 288 19.14 -17.66 -1.52
C ARG A 288 18.09 -18.75 -1.67
N HIS A 289 18.00 -19.35 -2.84
CA HIS A 289 16.88 -20.22 -3.26
C HIS A 289 17.34 -21.57 -3.83
N GLY A 290 18.63 -21.86 -3.77
CA GLY A 290 19.21 -23.05 -4.39
C GLY A 290 19.11 -22.99 -5.92
N HIS A 291 19.18 -24.15 -6.56
CA HIS A 291 19.36 -24.23 -8.01
C HIS A 291 18.07 -24.08 -8.84
N ILE A 292 16.91 -23.82 -8.23
CA ILE A 292 15.60 -23.89 -8.91
C ILE A 292 15.54 -22.90 -10.07
N TYR A 293 15.84 -21.61 -9.82
CA TYR A 293 15.79 -20.58 -10.85
C TYR A 293 16.90 -20.72 -11.89
N SER A 294 18.12 -21.06 -11.46
CA SER A 294 19.25 -21.28 -12.37
C SER A 294 18.99 -22.43 -13.35
N LYS A 295 18.47 -23.57 -12.86
CA LYS A 295 18.11 -24.69 -13.74
C LYS A 295 17.03 -24.31 -14.73
N MET A 296 15.99 -23.63 -14.27
CA MET A 296 14.89 -23.20 -15.15
C MET A 296 15.38 -22.23 -16.24
N HIS A 297 16.28 -21.30 -15.89
CA HIS A 297 16.86 -20.34 -16.82
C HIS A 297 17.81 -21.01 -17.84
N ILE A 298 18.67 -21.94 -17.41
CA ILE A 298 19.66 -22.61 -18.27
C ILE A 298 18.99 -23.67 -19.16
N GLU A 299 18.11 -24.48 -18.60
CA GLU A 299 17.63 -25.70 -19.25
C GLU A 299 16.24 -25.53 -19.90
N GLY A 300 15.56 -24.40 -19.68
CA GLY A 300 14.16 -24.20 -20.10
C GLY A 300 13.17 -25.22 -19.50
N LEU A 301 13.63 -25.99 -18.50
CA LEU A 301 12.91 -27.10 -17.90
C LEU A 301 11.93 -26.57 -16.84
N HIS A 302 10.65 -26.86 -17.07
CA HIS A 302 9.57 -26.65 -16.11
C HIS A 302 9.78 -27.59 -14.91
N PRO A 303 10.03 -27.10 -13.68
CA PRO A 303 9.97 -27.97 -12.53
C PRO A 303 8.51 -28.28 -12.26
N TYR A 304 7.99 -29.37 -12.84
CA TYR A 304 6.92 -30.11 -12.19
C TYR A 304 7.49 -30.55 -10.84
N LEU A 305 7.06 -29.90 -9.76
CA LEU A 305 7.21 -30.44 -8.41
C LEU A 305 6.18 -31.57 -8.24
N ASP A 306 6.27 -32.60 -9.07
CA ASP A 306 5.62 -33.89 -8.83
C ASP A 306 6.67 -34.84 -8.29
N ALA A 307 6.47 -35.23 -7.04
CA ALA A 307 7.34 -36.11 -6.30
C ALA A 307 7.17 -37.56 -6.75
N HIS A 308 7.51 -37.95 -7.99
CA HIS A 308 7.69 -39.38 -8.33
C HIS A 308 8.80 -39.57 -9.38
N GLY A 309 9.62 -40.60 -9.16
CA GLY A 309 10.80 -40.95 -9.97
C GLY A 309 10.50 -41.37 -11.41
N PRO A 310 11.52 -41.79 -12.17
CA PRO A 310 11.52 -41.75 -13.61
C PRO A 310 10.56 -42.78 -14.20
N LEU A 311 9.62 -42.31 -15.02
CA LEU A 311 8.94 -43.16 -15.99
C LEU A 311 9.33 -42.71 -17.40
N THR A 312 9.76 -43.73 -18.13
CA THR A 312 10.32 -43.76 -19.47
C THR A 312 9.41 -43.15 -20.52
N GLY A 313 10.02 -42.66 -21.60
CA GLY A 313 9.41 -41.73 -22.54
C GLY A 313 8.31 -42.29 -23.42
N GLN A 314 7.58 -41.37 -24.06
CA GLN A 314 7.19 -41.49 -25.47
C GLN A 314 6.72 -40.14 -26.01
N GLN A 315 7.42 -39.74 -27.08
CA GLN A 315 7.03 -38.96 -28.26
C GLN A 315 6.16 -37.70 -28.11
N ILE A 316 6.84 -36.60 -28.44
CA ILE A 316 6.33 -35.34 -28.98
C ILE A 316 5.79 -35.63 -30.40
N ASP A 317 4.56 -35.21 -30.69
CA ASP A 317 4.10 -34.97 -32.06
C ASP A 317 3.71 -33.49 -32.21
N GLU A 318 4.53 -32.79 -33.00
CA GLU A 318 4.25 -31.49 -33.60
C GLU A 318 3.36 -31.66 -34.83
N TYR A 319 2.22 -30.98 -34.88
CA TYR A 319 1.58 -30.47 -36.11
C TYR A 319 0.76 -29.25 -35.65
N GLY A 320 0.72 -28.11 -36.32
CA GLY A 320 0.74 -27.89 -37.76
C GLY A 320 -0.42 -26.92 -38.05
N ASP A 321 -0.14 -25.98 -38.91
CA ASP A 321 -0.89 -24.77 -39.29
C ASP A 321 -2.33 -25.00 -39.81
N ASP A 322 -3.00 -23.85 -39.98
CA ASP A 322 -4.07 -23.53 -40.92
C ASP A 322 -5.56 -23.51 -40.52
N SER A 323 -6.04 -22.26 -40.48
CA SER A 323 -7.14 -21.73 -41.32
C SER A 323 -8.57 -21.66 -40.78
N ASP A 324 -9.14 -20.49 -41.10
CA ASP A 324 -10.52 -20.04 -40.97
C ASP A 324 -11.56 -21.07 -41.44
N ASN A 325 -12.69 -21.11 -40.74
CA ASN A 325 -13.99 -21.10 -41.40
C ASN A 325 -15.12 -20.69 -40.44
N MET A 326 -15.68 -19.51 -40.72
CA MET A 326 -17.06 -19.18 -40.39
C MET A 326 -18.01 -20.18 -41.07
N LEU A 327 -18.97 -20.72 -40.33
CA LEU A 327 -20.27 -21.11 -40.87
C LEU A 327 -21.32 -21.10 -39.74
N GLU A 328 -22.31 -20.25 -39.91
CA GLU A 328 -23.59 -20.28 -39.21
C GLU A 328 -24.38 -21.53 -39.59
N SER A 329 -25.11 -22.12 -38.63
CA SER A 329 -26.35 -22.83 -38.95
C SER A 329 -27.31 -22.82 -37.76
N ASN A 330 -28.45 -22.16 -37.99
CA ASN A 330 -29.68 -22.28 -37.22
C ASN A 330 -30.25 -23.69 -37.33
N SER A 331 -30.75 -24.23 -36.21
CA SER A 331 -31.94 -25.09 -36.25
C SER A 331 -32.67 -25.06 -34.91
N SER A 332 -33.91 -24.57 -34.99
CA SER A 332 -34.97 -24.59 -34.00
C SER A 332 -35.56 -25.99 -33.79
N SER A 333 -35.88 -26.34 -32.55
CA SER A 333 -37.01 -27.22 -32.22
C SER A 333 -37.53 -26.93 -30.81
N GLU A 334 -38.72 -26.33 -30.77
CA GLU A 334 -39.73 -26.40 -29.69
C GLU A 334 -40.04 -27.88 -29.37
N GLY A 335 -40.48 -28.34 -28.19
CA GLY A 335 -40.86 -27.75 -26.91
C GLY A 335 -41.54 -28.86 -26.09
N ALA A 336 -41.46 -28.83 -24.77
CA ALA A 336 -42.45 -29.46 -23.87
C ALA A 336 -42.28 -28.96 -22.42
N PHE A 337 -43.42 -28.60 -21.83
CA PHE A 337 -43.68 -27.85 -20.61
C PHE A 337 -43.56 -28.63 -19.29
N GLY A 338 -43.31 -27.89 -18.20
CA GLY A 338 -43.63 -28.22 -16.80
C GLY A 338 -42.39 -28.21 -15.89
N ALA A 339 -42.24 -27.43 -14.82
CA ALA A 339 -43.18 -26.68 -14.00
C ALA A 339 -42.51 -25.42 -13.43
N SER A 340 -43.33 -24.40 -13.24
CA SER A 340 -43.01 -23.13 -12.58
C SER A 340 -42.69 -23.37 -11.10
N ASP A 341 -41.50 -22.96 -10.64
CA ASP A 341 -41.34 -22.51 -9.26
C ASP A 341 -40.60 -21.17 -9.19
N LYS A 342 -41.15 -20.34 -8.31
CA LYS A 342 -41.05 -18.89 -8.29
C LYS A 342 -39.68 -18.41 -7.85
N ILE A 343 -39.27 -17.31 -8.46
CA ILE A 343 -38.23 -16.41 -7.97
C ILE A 343 -38.66 -15.89 -6.59
N GLU A 344 -37.96 -16.29 -5.52
CA GLU A 344 -38.00 -15.54 -4.26
C GLU A 344 -37.07 -14.33 -4.38
N ALA A 345 -37.67 -13.22 -4.80
CA ALA A 345 -37.19 -11.90 -4.49
C ALA A 345 -37.38 -11.63 -2.99
N GLY A 346 -36.33 -11.14 -2.32
CA GLY A 346 -36.46 -10.52 -1.00
C GLY A 346 -35.95 -11.34 0.17
N GLN A 347 -34.63 -11.45 0.31
CA GLN A 347 -34.05 -11.37 1.64
C GLN A 347 -33.87 -9.89 1.94
N SER A 348 -34.70 -9.36 2.84
CA SER A 348 -34.61 -7.95 3.24
C SER A 348 -33.23 -7.68 3.83
N THR A 349 -32.69 -6.51 3.56
CA THR A 349 -31.44 -6.00 4.16
C THR A 349 -31.46 -6.20 5.68
N GLU A 350 -32.62 -6.04 6.34
CA GLU A 350 -32.85 -6.30 7.79
C GLU A 350 -32.48 -7.72 8.24
N GLN A 351 -32.73 -8.77 7.45
CA GLN A 351 -32.41 -10.13 7.85
C GLN A 351 -30.89 -10.40 7.88
N ARG A 352 -30.13 -9.76 6.98
CA ARG A 352 -28.66 -9.79 7.02
C ARG A 352 -28.12 -9.08 8.27
N TRP A 353 -28.80 -8.02 8.75
CA TRP A 353 -28.42 -7.25 9.93
C TRP A 353 -28.74 -7.96 11.26
N SER A 354 -29.88 -8.64 11.37
CA SER A 354 -30.24 -9.42 12.58
C SER A 354 -29.30 -10.61 12.86
N ALA A 355 -28.51 -11.03 11.86
CA ALA A 355 -27.44 -12.01 12.03
C ALA A 355 -26.11 -11.39 12.48
N LEU A 356 -25.83 -10.12 12.14
CA LEU A 356 -24.65 -9.35 12.54
C LEU A 356 -24.76 -8.82 13.98
N THR A 357 -25.95 -8.48 14.45
CA THR A 357 -26.21 -8.10 15.86
C THR A 357 -26.03 -9.24 16.86
N LYS A 358 -25.84 -10.50 16.40
CA LYS A 358 -25.59 -11.66 17.27
C LYS A 358 -24.13 -11.84 17.69
N THR A 359 -23.20 -11.01 17.20
CA THR A 359 -21.84 -11.01 17.75
C THR A 359 -21.82 -10.13 19.00
N PRO A 360 -21.57 -10.68 20.20
CA PRO A 360 -21.56 -9.86 21.41
C PRO A 360 -20.35 -8.92 21.34
N GLY A 361 -20.60 -7.65 21.03
CA GLY A 361 -19.68 -6.57 21.39
C GLY A 361 -19.63 -6.43 22.91
N PRO A 362 -18.88 -5.45 23.46
CA PRO A 362 -19.04 -5.12 24.88
C PRO A 362 -20.52 -4.87 25.20
N PRO A 363 -20.99 -5.14 26.43
CA PRO A 363 -22.34 -4.77 26.85
C PRO A 363 -22.62 -3.30 26.45
N GLY A 364 -23.64 -3.03 25.63
CA GLY A 364 -23.94 -1.70 25.09
C GLY A 364 -23.45 -1.37 23.67
N ALA A 365 -22.85 -2.32 22.92
CA ALA A 365 -22.34 -2.08 21.55
C ALA A 365 -23.29 -2.46 20.40
N ALA A 366 -24.41 -3.12 20.68
CA ALA A 366 -25.47 -3.22 19.68
C ALA A 366 -26.16 -1.85 19.58
N ILE A 367 -26.43 -1.39 18.36
CA ILE A 367 -27.15 -0.13 18.13
C ILE A 367 -28.53 -0.15 18.84
N ASP A 368 -29.08 -1.34 19.08
CA ASP A 368 -30.34 -1.57 19.81
C ASP A 368 -30.23 -1.43 21.35
N ASP A 369 -29.02 -1.34 21.91
CA ASP A 369 -28.75 -1.42 23.37
C ASP A 369 -28.45 -0.04 24.02
N LEU A 370 -28.66 1.06 23.30
CA LEU A 370 -28.46 2.41 23.83
C LEU A 370 -29.66 2.85 24.69
N SER A 371 -29.59 2.62 26.00
CA SER A 371 -30.64 3.02 26.94
C SER A 371 -30.52 4.46 27.48
N GLU A 372 -29.58 5.28 27.00
CA GLU A 372 -29.49 6.72 27.30
C GLU A 372 -28.99 7.49 26.06
N GLU A 373 -29.34 8.78 25.92
CA GLU A 373 -28.92 9.65 24.80
C GLU A 373 -27.39 9.65 24.65
N VAL A 374 -26.84 8.97 23.65
CA VAL A 374 -25.39 8.94 23.42
C VAL A 374 -24.97 10.14 22.57
N LEU A 375 -24.04 10.92 23.13
CA LEU A 375 -23.40 12.04 22.44
C LEU A 375 -22.35 11.52 21.46
N LEU A 376 -22.49 11.86 20.18
CA LEU A 376 -21.47 11.59 19.16
C LEU A 376 -20.22 12.45 19.39
N CYS A 377 -19.24 11.87 20.06
CA CYS A 377 -17.97 12.52 20.38
C CYS A 377 -17.01 12.51 19.18
N ARG A 378 -15.94 13.30 19.21
CA ARG A 378 -14.99 13.43 18.08
C ARG A 378 -14.29 12.12 17.68
N ALA A 379 -14.51 11.00 18.36
CA ALA A 379 -14.00 9.69 17.99
C ALA A 379 -15.09 8.65 17.77
N ILE A 380 -14.82 7.74 16.83
CA ILE A 380 -15.68 6.60 16.51
C ILE A 380 -14.83 5.36 16.22
N ILE A 381 -15.33 4.20 16.62
CA ILE A 381 -14.80 2.89 16.26
C ILE A 381 -15.88 2.19 15.41
N PRO A 382 -15.80 2.29 14.06
CA PRO A 382 -16.89 1.87 13.18
C PRO A 382 -17.27 0.41 13.33
N SER A 383 -16.30 -0.48 13.56
CA SER A 383 -16.52 -1.93 13.71
C SER A 383 -17.51 -2.30 14.82
N PHE A 384 -17.68 -1.42 15.82
CA PHE A 384 -18.60 -1.62 16.94
C PHE A 384 -19.66 -0.53 17.05
N GLY A 385 -19.67 0.46 16.15
CA GLY A 385 -20.49 1.67 16.29
C GLY A 385 -20.21 2.48 17.57
N GLN A 386 -19.09 2.23 18.26
CA GLN A 386 -18.79 2.83 19.55
C GLN A 386 -18.26 4.26 19.37
N THR A 387 -18.74 5.20 20.18
CA THR A 387 -18.36 6.62 20.12
C THR A 387 -17.84 7.13 21.47
N PRO A 388 -16.56 6.84 21.81
CA PRO A 388 -16.01 7.16 23.12
C PRO A 388 -15.96 8.68 23.38
N PRO A 389 -16.28 9.13 24.59
CA PRO A 389 -16.18 10.54 24.94
C PRO A 389 -14.73 10.99 24.97
N LEU A 390 -14.39 11.92 24.08
CA LEU A 390 -13.11 12.62 24.04
C LEU A 390 -13.37 14.12 24.17
N ASP A 391 -13.06 14.66 25.35
CA ASP A 391 -13.13 16.10 25.64
C ASP A 391 -11.83 16.84 25.25
N GLY A 392 -10.85 16.12 24.70
CA GLY A 392 -9.52 16.64 24.36
C GLY A 392 -8.59 16.77 25.56
N SER A 393 -9.02 16.40 26.77
CA SER A 393 -8.12 16.36 27.92
C SER A 393 -7.12 15.21 27.79
N PRO A 394 -5.88 15.38 28.29
CA PRO A 394 -4.89 14.30 28.26
C PRO A 394 -5.38 13.02 28.95
N ASN A 395 -6.19 13.14 30.02
CA ASN A 395 -6.67 11.99 30.77
C ASN A 395 -7.67 11.14 29.97
N THR A 396 -8.58 11.76 29.22
CA THR A 396 -9.52 11.00 28.36
C THR A 396 -8.80 10.33 27.20
N LEU A 397 -7.82 11.01 26.60
CA LEU A 397 -6.96 10.43 25.58
C LEU A 397 -6.12 9.25 26.10
N ILE A 398 -5.56 9.34 27.31
CA ILE A 398 -4.83 8.24 27.95
C ILE A 398 -5.75 7.06 28.28
N GLY A 399 -6.96 7.33 28.79
CA GLY A 399 -7.95 6.29 29.06
C GLY A 399 -8.38 5.58 27.77
N PHE A 400 -8.68 6.36 26.73
CA PHE A 400 -8.97 5.85 25.38
C PHE A 400 -7.77 5.08 24.80
N ALA A 401 -6.54 5.51 25.10
CA ALA A 401 -5.32 4.83 24.73
C ALA A 401 -5.17 3.45 25.41
N SER A 402 -5.46 3.41 26.70
CA SER A 402 -5.34 2.21 27.52
C SER A 402 -6.36 1.13 27.16
N ALA A 403 -7.53 1.53 26.66
CA ALA A 403 -8.59 0.61 26.23
C ALA A 403 -8.29 -0.15 24.91
N SER A 404 -7.11 0.04 24.31
CA SER A 404 -6.77 -0.58 23.02
C SER A 404 -6.88 -2.10 23.03
N MET A 405 -6.35 -2.75 24.07
CA MET A 405 -6.30 -4.22 24.13
C MET A 405 -7.71 -4.83 24.17
N SER A 406 -8.63 -4.20 24.90
CA SER A 406 -10.04 -4.60 24.91
C SER A 406 -10.66 -4.50 23.53
N ARG A 407 -10.39 -3.41 22.79
CA ARG A 407 -10.88 -3.27 21.40
C ARG A 407 -10.33 -4.35 20.48
N GLN A 408 -9.05 -4.70 20.60
CA GLN A 408 -8.48 -5.80 19.82
C GLN A 408 -9.18 -7.12 20.14
N HIS A 409 -9.50 -7.38 21.40
CA HIS A 409 -10.21 -8.60 21.80
C HIS A 409 -11.63 -8.68 21.25
N TRP A 410 -12.32 -7.55 21.10
CA TRP A 410 -13.67 -7.50 20.54
C TRP A 410 -13.70 -7.49 19.01
N THR A 411 -12.59 -7.14 18.36
CA THR A 411 -12.52 -7.04 16.90
C THR A 411 -12.43 -8.44 16.31
N LYS A 412 -13.47 -8.84 15.57
CA LYS A 412 -13.44 -10.05 14.75
C LYS A 412 -12.79 -9.75 13.41
N THR A 413 -12.29 -10.77 12.74
CA THR A 413 -11.62 -10.66 11.44
C THR A 413 -12.33 -11.53 10.40
N ILE A 414 -12.44 -11.06 9.17
CA ILE A 414 -12.95 -11.84 8.04
C ILE A 414 -11.76 -12.34 7.23
N LYS A 415 -11.72 -13.63 6.88
CA LYS A 415 -10.67 -14.14 5.99
C LYS A 415 -10.91 -13.62 4.58
N PHE A 416 -9.84 -13.29 3.85
CA PHE A 416 -9.96 -12.79 2.47
C PHE A 416 -10.79 -13.68 1.55
N ALA A 417 -10.68 -15.01 1.66
CA ALA A 417 -11.47 -15.96 0.87
C ALA A 417 -12.98 -15.92 1.17
N GLU A 418 -13.37 -15.42 2.34
CA GLU A 418 -14.76 -15.27 2.79
C GLU A 418 -15.28 -13.84 2.56
N ALA A 419 -14.42 -12.92 2.11
CA ALA A 419 -14.76 -11.51 1.96
C ALA A 419 -15.50 -11.25 0.64
N GLU A 420 -16.57 -10.46 0.72
CA GLU A 420 -17.29 -9.95 -0.45
C GLU A 420 -16.77 -8.56 -0.81
N PHE A 421 -16.08 -8.46 -1.95
CA PHE A 421 -15.64 -7.17 -2.49
C PHE A 421 -16.64 -6.64 -3.53
N PRO A 422 -16.90 -5.31 -3.54
CA PRO A 422 -17.64 -4.70 -4.64
C PRO A 422 -17.00 -5.04 -6.00
N PRO A 423 -17.80 -5.24 -7.08
CA PRO A 423 -17.27 -5.63 -8.38
C PRO A 423 -16.19 -4.68 -8.93
N TYR A 424 -16.32 -3.37 -8.70
CA TYR A 424 -15.31 -2.40 -9.14
C TYR A 424 -13.96 -2.64 -8.45
N MET A 425 -13.96 -3.01 -7.16
CA MET A 425 -12.75 -3.22 -6.37
C MET A 425 -12.03 -4.48 -6.82
N ALA A 426 -12.75 -5.61 -6.93
CA ALA A 426 -12.20 -6.87 -7.42
C ALA A 426 -11.67 -6.74 -8.87
N LYS A 427 -12.36 -5.98 -9.72
CA LYS A 427 -12.00 -5.84 -11.14
C LYS A 427 -10.89 -4.82 -11.36
N ASN A 428 -10.91 -3.65 -10.71
CA ASN A 428 -10.12 -2.49 -11.09
C ASN A 428 -8.95 -2.18 -10.15
N LEU A 429 -8.86 -2.84 -8.99
CA LEU A 429 -7.82 -2.56 -8.01
C LEU A 429 -6.94 -3.80 -7.75
N SER A 430 -5.68 -3.53 -7.43
CA SER A 430 -4.71 -4.54 -6.99
C SER A 430 -3.84 -3.98 -5.88
N ILE A 431 -3.37 -4.84 -4.99
CA ILE A 431 -2.51 -4.47 -3.88
C ILE A 431 -1.08 -4.90 -4.21
N LEU A 432 -0.14 -3.95 -4.24
CA LEU A 432 1.28 -4.27 -4.27
C LEU A 432 1.81 -4.28 -2.83
N ARG A 433 2.19 -5.46 -2.35
CA ARG A 433 2.80 -5.67 -1.04
C ARG A 433 4.31 -5.81 -1.19
N LEU A 434 5.03 -5.14 -0.30
CA LEU A 434 6.49 -5.15 -0.22
C LEU A 434 6.90 -5.79 1.10
N THR A 435 7.80 -6.76 1.02
CA THR A 435 8.34 -7.47 2.18
C THR A 435 9.81 -7.12 2.38
N THR A 436 10.50 -7.84 3.27
CA THR A 436 11.93 -7.67 3.48
C THR A 436 12.72 -7.79 2.17
N THR A 437 12.37 -8.71 1.27
CA THR A 437 13.15 -8.97 0.05
C THR A 437 12.29 -9.14 -1.21
N ASP A 438 10.99 -9.35 -1.04
CA ASP A 438 10.09 -9.82 -2.09
C ASP A 438 8.99 -8.80 -2.37
N ILE A 439 8.49 -8.85 -3.61
CA ILE A 439 7.44 -8.00 -4.15
C ILE A 439 6.28 -8.90 -4.54
N GLU A 440 5.08 -8.58 -4.08
CA GLU A 440 3.89 -9.38 -4.31
C GLU A 440 2.74 -8.50 -4.81
N LEU A 441 2.25 -8.75 -6.03
CA LEU A 441 1.06 -8.12 -6.57
C LEU A 441 -0.15 -9.03 -6.36
N GLN A 442 -1.01 -8.62 -5.44
CA GLN A 442 -2.19 -9.32 -4.99
C GLN A 442 -3.45 -8.79 -5.71
N PRO A 443 -4.25 -9.68 -6.33
CA PRO A 443 -5.57 -9.30 -6.80
C PRO A 443 -6.54 -9.19 -5.61
N LEU A 444 -7.53 -8.30 -5.74
CA LEU A 444 -8.68 -8.27 -4.81
C LEU A 444 -9.79 -9.24 -5.22
N ASP A 445 -9.70 -9.79 -6.43
CA ASP A 445 -10.53 -10.92 -6.87
C ASP A 445 -10.03 -12.21 -6.20
N PRO A 446 -10.85 -12.91 -5.39
CA PRO A 446 -10.48 -14.19 -4.77
C PRO A 446 -10.07 -15.28 -5.78
N GLN A 447 -10.49 -15.16 -7.04
CA GLN A 447 -10.10 -16.08 -8.12
C GLN A 447 -8.99 -15.50 -9.02
N GLY A 448 -8.48 -14.32 -8.66
CA GLY A 448 -7.41 -13.65 -9.38
C GLY A 448 -6.07 -14.37 -9.22
N THR A 449 -5.23 -14.24 -10.25
CA THR A 449 -3.84 -14.71 -10.22
C THR A 449 -2.93 -13.63 -9.65
N GLY A 450 -2.15 -13.96 -8.63
CA GLY A 450 -1.11 -13.10 -8.06
C GLY A 450 0.22 -13.22 -8.80
N VAL A 451 1.06 -12.20 -8.71
CA VAL A 451 2.42 -12.20 -9.29
C VAL A 451 3.42 -11.87 -8.19
N LEU A 452 4.53 -12.59 -8.12
CA LEU A 452 5.59 -12.32 -7.14
C LEU A 452 6.99 -12.35 -7.75
N CYS A 453 7.90 -11.57 -7.17
CA CYS A 453 9.32 -11.57 -7.52
C CYS A 453 10.13 -11.51 -6.22
N LYS A 454 11.04 -12.47 -6.01
CA LYS A 454 11.80 -12.60 -4.77
C LYS A 454 13.18 -11.99 -4.87
N SER A 455 13.72 -11.55 -3.73
CA SER A 455 15.13 -11.16 -3.59
C SER A 455 15.62 -10.11 -4.59
N VAL A 456 14.78 -9.10 -4.88
CA VAL A 456 15.07 -8.08 -5.91
C VAL A 456 16.19 -7.12 -5.47
N LEU A 457 16.11 -6.63 -4.23
CA LEU A 457 16.99 -5.60 -3.68
C LEU A 457 17.94 -6.14 -2.61
N VAL A 458 18.55 -7.29 -2.88
CA VAL A 458 19.52 -7.91 -1.97
C VAL A 458 20.84 -7.14 -1.88
N HIS A 459 21.58 -7.41 -0.81
CA HIS A 459 22.96 -7.00 -0.64
C HIS A 459 23.83 -7.35 -1.85
N HIS A 460 24.55 -6.35 -2.34
CA HIS A 460 25.61 -6.54 -3.31
C HIS A 460 26.78 -5.67 -2.89
N ASN A 461 27.96 -6.29 -2.76
CA ASN A 461 29.18 -5.58 -2.43
C ASN A 461 30.30 -5.98 -3.40
N HIS A 462 30.61 -5.08 -4.34
CA HIS A 462 31.70 -5.31 -5.30
C HIS A 462 33.10 -5.36 -4.64
N SER A 463 33.25 -4.85 -3.41
CA SER A 463 34.55 -4.70 -2.75
C SER A 463 34.95 -5.82 -1.79
N GLY A 464 34.11 -6.87 -1.65
CA GLY A 464 34.36 -7.94 -0.68
C GLY A 464 34.46 -7.45 0.78
N ARG A 465 33.88 -6.28 1.10
CA ARG A 465 33.73 -5.82 2.50
C ARG A 465 32.58 -6.60 3.16
N ARG A 466 32.11 -6.13 4.32
CA ARG A 466 30.90 -6.66 4.98
C ARG A 466 29.71 -6.70 4.01
N ASN A 467 28.79 -7.64 4.21
CA ASN A 467 27.62 -7.80 3.35
C ASN A 467 26.65 -6.61 3.45
N GLU A 468 26.55 -6.00 4.63
CA GLU A 468 25.70 -4.85 4.92
C GLU A 468 26.42 -3.48 4.92
N PRO A 469 25.68 -2.36 4.75
CA PRO A 469 26.20 -1.01 5.01
C PRO A 469 26.84 -0.90 6.39
N TYR A 470 27.86 -0.04 6.55
CA TYR A 470 28.60 0.04 7.82
C TYR A 470 27.78 0.65 8.98
N ASP A 471 26.69 1.33 8.67
CA ASP A 471 25.84 2.11 9.55
C ASP A 471 24.51 1.42 9.91
N LEU A 472 24.20 0.27 9.31
CA LEU A 472 22.94 -0.44 9.56
C LEU A 472 23.14 -1.97 9.60
N SER A 473 22.43 -2.63 10.52
CA SER A 473 22.45 -4.09 10.65
C SER A 473 21.97 -4.79 9.36
N GLN A 474 22.58 -5.95 9.06
CA GLN A 474 22.16 -6.86 7.99
C GLN A 474 20.67 -7.24 8.07
N HIS A 475 20.11 -7.36 9.27
CA HIS A 475 18.72 -7.77 9.45
C HIS A 475 17.70 -6.71 9.01
N TYR A 476 18.14 -5.47 8.80
CA TYR A 476 17.28 -4.33 8.54
C TYR A 476 17.54 -3.65 7.20
N SER A 477 18.70 -3.87 6.61
CA SER A 477 19.14 -3.10 5.46
C SER A 477 18.49 -3.56 4.15
N GLU A 478 18.04 -4.81 4.02
CA GLU A 478 17.38 -5.27 2.77
C GLU A 478 15.92 -4.84 2.65
N ARG A 479 15.31 -4.35 3.74
CA ARG A 479 13.89 -3.99 3.81
C ARG A 479 13.49 -3.07 2.67
N ILE A 480 12.51 -3.48 1.88
CA ILE A 480 11.90 -2.64 0.85
C ILE A 480 10.90 -1.69 1.54
N SER A 481 11.42 -0.63 2.14
CA SER A 481 10.64 0.31 2.96
C SER A 481 10.42 1.67 2.30
N MET A 482 11.05 1.92 1.14
CA MET A 482 10.87 3.15 0.39
C MET A 482 10.17 2.83 -0.92
N PHE A 483 9.09 3.53 -1.24
CA PHE A 483 8.39 3.29 -2.49
C PHE A 483 7.64 4.52 -2.96
N ILE A 484 7.67 4.78 -4.27
CA ILE A 484 6.94 5.88 -4.91
C ILE A 484 6.27 5.34 -6.17
N HIS A 485 4.98 5.61 -6.32
CA HIS A 485 4.21 5.27 -7.51
C HIS A 485 4.12 6.49 -8.43
N VAL A 486 4.47 6.31 -9.72
CA VAL A 486 4.41 7.32 -10.78
C VAL A 486 3.46 6.81 -11.87
N PRO A 487 2.16 7.13 -11.78
CA PRO A 487 1.14 6.61 -12.69
C PRO A 487 1.43 6.93 -14.16
N GLU A 488 1.98 8.11 -14.45
CA GLU A 488 2.24 8.60 -15.81
C GLU A 488 3.29 7.77 -16.56
N LEU A 489 4.15 7.07 -15.82
CA LEU A 489 5.15 6.16 -16.38
C LEU A 489 4.78 4.68 -16.23
N ASN A 490 3.62 4.39 -15.63
CA ASN A 490 3.23 3.06 -15.15
C ASN A 490 4.31 2.43 -14.25
N LEU A 491 4.95 3.26 -13.41
CA LEU A 491 6.18 2.92 -12.71
C LEU A 491 5.96 2.90 -11.20
N VAL A 492 6.55 1.92 -10.53
CA VAL A 492 6.80 1.95 -9.08
C VAL A 492 8.30 1.91 -8.85
N VAL A 493 8.81 2.92 -8.16
CA VAL A 493 10.19 2.97 -7.68
C VAL A 493 10.22 2.36 -6.29
N LEU A 494 11.10 1.38 -6.07
CA LEU A 494 11.26 0.70 -4.79
C LEU A 494 12.68 0.85 -4.28
N GLY A 495 12.88 1.27 -3.04
CA GLY A 495 14.19 1.41 -2.42
C GLY A 495 14.34 0.54 -1.18
N ALA A 496 15.54 -0.01 -1.02
CA ALA A 496 15.98 -0.71 0.17
C ALA A 496 17.06 0.10 0.90
N LEU A 497 17.10 -0.01 2.22
CA LEU A 497 18.06 0.69 3.09
C LEU A 497 19.51 0.31 2.78
N ASN A 498 19.78 -0.79 2.07
CA ASN A 498 21.11 -1.22 1.66
C ASN A 498 21.71 -0.43 0.48
N GLY A 499 21.03 0.61 0.00
CA GLY A 499 21.56 1.48 -1.04
C GLY A 499 21.06 1.19 -2.44
N ARG A 500 20.13 0.24 -2.61
CA ARG A 500 19.66 -0.22 -3.93
C ARG A 500 18.20 0.15 -4.18
N VAL A 501 17.89 0.41 -5.46
CA VAL A 501 16.57 0.84 -5.92
C VAL A 501 16.15 0.03 -7.14
N ALA A 502 14.92 -0.48 -7.18
CA ALA A 502 14.34 -1.19 -8.32
C ALA A 502 13.29 -0.33 -9.00
N LEU A 503 13.27 -0.37 -10.34
CA LEU A 503 12.25 0.27 -11.16
C LEU A 503 11.31 -0.80 -11.72
N LEU A 504 10.05 -0.75 -11.32
CA LEU A 504 9.04 -1.72 -11.70
C LEU A 504 8.02 -1.13 -12.65
N THR A 505 7.92 -1.68 -13.86
CA THR A 505 6.82 -1.37 -14.75
C THR A 505 5.62 -2.24 -14.41
N LEU A 506 4.49 -1.59 -14.12
CA LEU A 506 3.19 -2.21 -13.89
C LEU A 506 2.54 -2.54 -15.23
N THR A 507 2.08 -3.77 -15.42
CA THR A 507 1.54 -4.26 -16.70
C THR A 507 0.16 -4.89 -16.55
N LYS A 508 -0.65 -4.82 -17.61
CA LYS A 508 -1.94 -5.52 -17.70
C LYS A 508 -2.09 -6.19 -19.05
N THR A 509 -2.71 -7.36 -19.03
CA THR A 509 -2.91 -8.17 -20.21
C THR A 509 -4.20 -9.00 -20.09
N ALA A 510 -4.63 -9.58 -21.22
CA ALA A 510 -5.75 -10.53 -21.27
C ALA A 510 -5.26 -11.96 -21.58
N LYS A 511 -3.94 -12.18 -21.58
CA LYS A 511 -3.32 -13.46 -21.89
C LYS A 511 -3.44 -14.43 -20.72
N ARG A 512 -3.25 -15.72 -21.01
CA ARG A 512 -3.18 -16.80 -20.02
C ARG A 512 -1.75 -17.28 -19.89
N VAL A 513 -1.33 -17.60 -18.67
CA VAL A 513 -0.03 -18.22 -18.37
C VAL A 513 -0.32 -19.59 -17.79
N GLN A 514 0.17 -20.66 -18.41
CA GLN A 514 -0.01 -22.04 -17.91
C GLN A 514 -1.48 -22.35 -17.52
N GLY A 515 -2.42 -21.92 -18.38
CA GLY A 515 -3.87 -22.11 -18.22
C GLY A 515 -4.58 -21.09 -17.32
N VAL A 516 -3.89 -20.25 -16.55
CA VAL A 516 -4.51 -19.25 -15.66
C VAL A 516 -4.55 -17.85 -16.27
N PRO A 517 -5.63 -17.08 -16.07
CA PRO A 517 -5.73 -15.73 -16.63
C PRO A 517 -4.82 -14.75 -15.87
N LEU A 518 -3.93 -14.08 -16.60
CA LEU A 518 -3.12 -12.99 -16.07
C LEU A 518 -3.79 -11.66 -16.42
N ARG A 519 -4.43 -11.02 -15.44
CA ARG A 519 -5.02 -9.69 -15.65
C ARG A 519 -4.00 -8.56 -15.46
N ARG A 520 -3.19 -8.68 -14.39
CA ARG A 520 -2.19 -7.69 -14.01
C ARG A 520 -0.92 -8.37 -13.55
N GLY A 521 0.20 -7.73 -13.84
CA GLY A 521 1.51 -8.15 -13.44
C GLY A 521 2.43 -6.95 -13.27
N PHE A 522 3.71 -7.25 -13.11
CA PHE A 522 4.76 -6.28 -13.17
C PHE A 522 6.02 -6.96 -13.69
N ARG A 523 6.98 -6.15 -14.11
CA ARG A 523 8.34 -6.61 -14.40
C ARG A 523 9.35 -5.63 -13.81
N VAL A 524 10.48 -6.18 -13.37
CA VAL A 524 11.62 -5.37 -12.93
C VAL A 524 12.39 -4.95 -14.17
N ASP A 525 12.38 -3.65 -14.49
CA ASP A 525 13.10 -3.13 -15.66
C ASP A 525 14.56 -2.85 -15.31
N TRP A 526 14.81 -2.25 -14.14
CA TRP A 526 16.15 -1.86 -13.72
C TRP A 526 16.35 -2.06 -12.22
N VAL A 527 17.60 -2.30 -11.83
CA VAL A 527 18.06 -2.18 -10.44
C VAL A 527 19.27 -1.26 -10.42
N LEU A 528 19.15 -0.19 -9.64
CA LEU A 528 20.13 0.87 -9.47
C LEU A 528 20.80 0.76 -8.09
N PRO A 529 22.05 1.22 -7.96
CA PRO A 529 22.97 1.57 -9.04
C PRO A 529 23.34 0.38 -9.92
N ARG A 530 23.70 0.67 -11.17
CA ARG A 530 24.05 -0.33 -12.19
C ARG A 530 25.40 -0.99 -11.88
N HIS A 531 25.65 -2.16 -12.44
CA HIS A 531 26.92 -2.89 -12.30
C HIS A 531 28.12 -1.99 -12.64
N ALA A 532 28.07 -1.25 -13.75
CA ALA A 532 29.16 -0.38 -14.14
C ALA A 532 29.39 0.81 -13.17
N GLU A 533 28.35 1.24 -12.45
CA GLU A 533 28.44 2.30 -11.44
C GLU A 533 28.99 1.77 -10.12
N GLU A 534 28.65 0.54 -9.78
CA GLU A 534 29.19 -0.20 -8.62
C GLU A 534 30.68 -0.49 -8.81
N ASP A 535 31.10 -0.93 -10.00
CA ASP A 535 32.51 -1.12 -10.36
C ASP A 535 33.32 0.17 -10.22
N LYS A 536 32.72 1.29 -10.62
CA LYS A 536 33.28 2.64 -10.48
C LYS A 536 33.19 3.19 -9.05
N ARG A 537 32.57 2.46 -8.12
CA ARG A 537 32.37 2.84 -6.71
C ARG A 537 31.62 4.16 -6.55
N VAL A 538 30.66 4.40 -7.45
CA VAL A 538 29.79 5.59 -7.39
C VAL A 538 28.83 5.49 -6.20
N ARG A 539 28.36 4.29 -5.87
CA ARG A 539 27.53 4.07 -4.70
C ARG A 539 28.36 4.09 -3.42
N PRO A 540 28.03 4.92 -2.42
CA PRO A 540 28.67 4.85 -1.11
C PRO A 540 28.26 3.58 -0.35
N TRP A 541 29.12 3.12 0.56
CA TRP A 541 28.86 1.91 1.36
C TRP A 541 28.08 2.19 2.66
N CYS A 542 27.05 3.04 2.59
CA CYS A 542 26.19 3.42 3.71
C CYS A 542 24.71 3.26 3.37
N ALA A 543 23.83 3.45 4.35
CA ALA A 543 22.40 3.27 4.16
C ALA A 543 21.81 4.30 3.18
N LEU A 544 20.83 3.88 2.39
CA LEU A 544 19.96 4.81 1.67
C LEU A 544 19.05 5.49 2.70
N HIS A 545 19.03 6.82 2.75
CA HIS A 545 18.15 7.58 3.63
C HIS A 545 16.80 7.91 2.99
N GLY A 546 16.78 8.07 1.66
CA GLY A 546 15.54 8.39 0.96
C GLY A 546 15.65 8.33 -0.55
N ILE A 547 14.48 8.21 -1.19
CA ILE A 547 14.30 8.37 -2.63
C ILE A 547 13.31 9.50 -2.90
N ALA A 548 13.49 10.21 -4.01
CA ALA A 548 12.52 11.18 -4.51
C ALA A 548 12.46 11.11 -6.04
N ILE A 549 11.27 11.27 -6.62
CA ILE A 549 11.11 11.32 -8.07
C ILE A 549 10.12 12.42 -8.45
N SER A 550 10.45 13.21 -9.47
CA SER A 550 9.58 14.29 -9.95
C SER A 550 9.81 14.56 -11.44
N PRO A 551 8.82 15.12 -12.18
CA PRO A 551 9.04 15.57 -13.54
C PRO A 551 10.15 16.63 -13.63
N VAL A 552 10.99 16.53 -14.65
CA VAL A 552 12.01 17.53 -14.97
C VAL A 552 11.34 18.72 -15.67
N PRO A 553 11.58 19.97 -15.23
CA PRO A 553 11.08 21.15 -15.92
C PRO A 553 11.53 21.18 -17.38
N ALA A 554 10.60 21.52 -18.30
CA ALA A 554 10.94 21.63 -19.72
C ALA A 554 12.04 22.70 -19.94
N PRO A 555 12.90 22.58 -20.97
CA PRO A 555 13.99 23.55 -21.23
C PRO A 555 13.54 25.01 -21.41
N LYS A 556 12.24 25.25 -21.68
CA LYS A 556 11.63 26.59 -21.83
C LYS A 556 10.73 26.99 -20.65
N ALA A 557 10.72 26.21 -19.58
CA ALA A 557 10.01 26.55 -18.35
C ALA A 557 10.64 27.77 -17.68
N LYS A 558 9.81 28.64 -17.09
CA LYS A 558 10.30 29.72 -16.23
C LYS A 558 10.34 29.21 -14.79
N GLY A 559 11.54 29.07 -14.22
CA GLY A 559 11.71 28.64 -12.83
C GLY A 559 11.34 27.17 -12.60
N LEU A 560 10.47 26.90 -11.62
CA LEU A 560 10.01 25.56 -11.24
C LEU A 560 8.75 25.10 -12.02
N ASP A 561 8.31 25.87 -13.01
CA ASP A 561 7.13 25.51 -13.81
C ASP A 561 7.39 24.20 -14.58
N LEU A 562 6.68 23.12 -14.23
CA LEU A 562 6.84 21.84 -14.92
C LEU A 562 6.39 21.88 -16.39
N HIS A 563 5.53 22.86 -16.73
CA HIS A 563 4.98 23.03 -18.08
C HIS A 563 5.12 24.48 -18.56
N GLY A 564 5.82 24.68 -19.68
CA GLY A 564 5.69 25.93 -20.44
C GLY A 564 4.27 26.03 -21.00
N ARG A 565 3.66 27.22 -20.93
CA ARG A 565 2.28 27.55 -21.39
C ARG A 565 1.89 27.07 -22.80
N GLN A 566 2.82 26.52 -23.59
CA GLN A 566 2.63 26.07 -24.97
C GLN A 566 3.30 24.73 -25.35
N CYS A 567 3.90 23.97 -24.41
CA CYS A 567 4.52 22.67 -24.73
C CYS A 567 3.73 21.51 -24.11
N ARG A 568 2.69 21.05 -24.82
CA ARG A 568 2.06 19.74 -24.61
C ARG A 568 2.68 18.70 -25.55
N VAL A 569 3.99 18.48 -25.46
CA VAL A 569 4.63 17.41 -26.25
C VAL A 569 5.45 16.52 -25.31
N PRO A 570 5.07 15.25 -25.10
CA PRO A 570 5.90 14.25 -24.42
C PRO A 570 7.22 14.01 -25.17
N PRO A 571 8.23 13.35 -24.54
CA PRO A 571 8.18 12.66 -23.26
C PRO A 571 8.47 13.57 -22.06
N VAL A 572 7.67 13.42 -21.00
CA VAL A 572 7.97 14.00 -19.68
C VAL A 572 9.12 13.17 -19.08
N GLN A 573 10.31 13.74 -19.04
CA GLN A 573 11.45 13.18 -18.33
C GLN A 573 11.22 13.36 -16.83
N TYR A 574 11.52 12.35 -16.03
CA TYR A 574 11.47 12.39 -14.57
C TYR A 574 12.89 12.30 -14.02
N ARG A 575 13.16 12.95 -12.88
CA ARG A 575 14.42 12.83 -12.16
C ARG A 575 14.20 12.03 -10.89
N LEU A 576 14.87 10.90 -10.81
CA LEU A 576 15.00 10.08 -9.61
C LEU A 576 16.25 10.49 -8.84
N ILE A 577 16.11 10.71 -7.54
CA ILE A 577 17.16 11.09 -6.61
C ILE A 577 17.26 10.02 -5.53
N LEU A 578 18.49 9.53 -5.29
CA LEU A 578 18.85 8.62 -4.20
C LEU A 578 19.76 9.40 -3.24
N HIS A 579 19.34 9.55 -1.99
CA HIS A 579 20.10 10.25 -0.96
C HIS A 579 20.60 9.26 0.09
N TYR A 580 21.92 9.19 0.25
CA TYR A 580 22.61 8.27 1.16
C TYR A 580 22.97 8.96 2.48
N MET A 581 23.28 8.15 3.50
CA MET A 581 23.62 8.63 4.85
C MET A 581 24.80 9.59 4.88
N ASP A 582 25.80 9.36 4.02
CA ASP A 582 26.99 10.23 3.91
C ASP A 582 26.74 11.51 3.10
N HIS A 583 25.47 11.82 2.81
CA HIS A 583 24.99 12.92 1.99
C HIS A 583 25.36 12.82 0.50
N THR A 584 25.88 11.69 0.03
CA THR A 584 26.01 11.44 -1.40
C THR A 584 24.62 11.40 -2.04
N ILE A 585 24.50 12.03 -3.21
CA ILE A 585 23.28 12.08 -4.00
C ILE A 585 23.57 11.48 -5.37
N LEU A 586 22.87 10.40 -5.72
CA LEU A 586 22.85 9.88 -7.09
C LEU A 586 21.56 10.32 -7.77
N MET A 587 21.67 10.76 -9.02
CA MET A 587 20.54 11.25 -9.80
C MET A 587 20.48 10.48 -11.12
N TYR A 588 19.28 10.05 -11.47
CA TYR A 588 19.00 9.33 -12.70
C TYR A 588 17.83 10.02 -13.39
N ASP A 589 17.96 10.25 -14.69
CA ASP A 589 16.81 10.71 -15.45
C ASP A 589 16.09 9.51 -16.07
N VAL A 590 14.79 9.41 -15.82
CA VAL A 590 13.93 8.29 -16.19
C VAL A 590 12.89 8.80 -17.19
N ALA A 591 12.73 8.10 -18.31
CA ALA A 591 11.71 8.46 -19.29
C ALA A 591 11.14 7.23 -20.00
N ARG A 592 9.93 7.38 -20.50
CA ARG A 592 9.32 6.47 -21.46
C ARG A 592 9.01 7.27 -22.73
N ARG A 593 9.48 6.82 -23.89
CA ARG A 593 9.16 7.45 -25.18
C ARG A 593 7.78 6.97 -25.63
N GLU A 594 7.07 7.81 -26.37
CA GLU A 594 5.76 7.45 -26.91
C GLU A 594 5.94 6.31 -27.94
N GLY A 595 5.22 5.20 -27.73
CA GLY A 595 5.36 3.98 -28.54
C GLY A 595 6.55 3.07 -28.18
N ASP A 596 7.37 3.45 -27.20
CA ASP A 596 8.49 2.63 -26.73
C ASP A 596 8.05 1.69 -25.61
N GLU A 597 8.50 0.45 -25.68
CA GLU A 597 8.16 -0.58 -24.70
C GLU A 597 8.94 -0.41 -23.40
N ASP A 598 10.16 0.10 -23.51
CA ASP A 598 11.15 0.05 -22.46
C ASP A 598 11.23 1.35 -21.66
N LEU A 599 11.61 1.18 -20.40
CA LEU A 599 11.92 2.29 -19.51
C LEU A 599 13.38 2.68 -19.72
N MET A 600 13.62 3.93 -20.08
CA MET A 600 14.97 4.44 -20.33
C MET A 600 15.53 5.14 -19.10
N ILE A 601 16.80 4.89 -18.81
CA ILE A 601 17.57 5.55 -17.75
C ILE A 601 18.80 6.22 -18.36
N PHE A 602 19.02 7.48 -18.01
CA PHE A 602 20.14 8.30 -18.47
C PHE A 602 21.07 8.69 -17.32
#